data_AF-A0ABD5II06-F1
#
_entry.id   AF-A0ABD5II06-F1
#
_cell.length_a   1.000
_cell.length_b   1.000
_cell.length_c   1.000
_cell.angle_alpha   90.00
_cell.angle_beta   90.00
_cell.angle_gamma   90.00
#
_symmetry.space_group_name_H-M   'P 1'
#
loop_
_entity.id
_entity.type
_entity.pdbx_description
1 polymer ?
#
loop_
_entity_poly.entity_id
_entity_poly.type
_entity_poly.pdbx_seq_one_letter_code
_entity_poly.pdbx_strand_id
1 'polypeptide(L)' 'MLRMYLAKGDAIHVTFPDGTTGIIEAESRGELAFHFPQTVRLTREKEAFKKSILPNQK' A
#
# COMPACT_ATOMS: atom_id res chain seq x y z
N MET A 1 6.97 -15.38 -4.50
CA MET A 1 5.94 -14.47 -5.03
C MET A 1 4.97 -14.16 -3.90
N LEU A 2 4.74 -12.87 -3.60
CA LEU A 2 3.73 -12.44 -2.62
C LEU A 2 2.55 -11.83 -3.37
N ARG A 3 1.32 -12.13 -2.93
CA ARG A 3 0.10 -11.55 -3.49
C ARG A 3 -0.70 -10.86 -2.39
N MET A 4 -1.22 -9.67 -2.66
CA MET A 4 -2.02 -8.91 -1.71
C MET A 4 -3.24 -8.28 -2.40
N TYR A 5 -4.38 -8.37 -1.72
CA TYR A 5 -5.60 -7.65 -2.09
C TYR A 5 -5.67 -6.33 -1.35
N LEU A 6 -5.83 -5.24 -2.08
CA LEU A 6 -5.87 -3.87 -1.55
C LEU A 6 -7.23 -3.23 -1.77
N ALA A 7 -7.65 -2.43 -0.80
CA ALA A 7 -8.78 -1.53 -0.93
C ALA A 7 -8.30 -0.11 -1.26
N LYS A 8 -9.20 0.71 -1.79
CA LYS A 8 -8.93 2.13 -2.01
C LYS A 8 -8.54 2.79 -0.69
N GLY A 9 -7.43 3.53 -0.69
CA GLY A 9 -6.87 4.20 0.47
C GLY A 9 -5.94 3.32 1.31
N ASP A 10 -5.72 2.05 0.96
CA ASP A 10 -4.65 1.27 1.57
C ASP A 10 -3.28 1.75 1.09
N ALA A 11 -2.24 1.52 1.89
CA ALA A 11 -0.86 1.73 1.51
C ALA A 11 -0.05 0.44 1.64
N ILE A 12 0.93 0.28 0.77
CA ILE A 12 2.02 -0.68 0.94
C ILE A 12 3.30 0.09 1.18
N HIS A 13 3.98 -0.23 2.28
CA HIS A 13 5.34 0.23 2.54
C HIS A 13 6.32 -0.84 2.05
N VAL A 14 7.28 -0.41 1.23
CA VAL A 14 8.33 -1.25 0.68
C VAL A 14 9.65 -0.77 1.25
N THR A 15 10.22 -1.53 2.18
CA THR A 15 11.52 -1.23 2.77
C THR A 15 12.60 -2.06 2.08
N PHE A 16 13.56 -1.37 1.48
CA PHE A 16 14.71 -1.96 0.80
C PHE A 16 15.85 -2.26 1.79
N PRO A 17 16.83 -3.09 1.39
CA PRO A 17 17.95 -3.47 2.27
C PRO A 17 18.86 -2.30 2.66
N ASP A 18 18.86 -1.23 1.86
CA ASP A 18 19.59 0.02 2.15
C ASP A 18 18.87 0.91 3.20
N GLY A 19 17.71 0.46 3.69
CA GLY A 19 16.90 1.16 4.67
C GLY A 19 15.94 2.19 4.06
N THR A 20 15.99 2.43 2.76
CA THR A 20 15.02 3.31 2.09
C THR A 20 13.64 2.68 2.08
N THR A 21 12.61 3.52 2.23
CA THR A 21 11.21 3.06 2.22
C THR A 21 10.43 3.83 1.17
N GLY A 22 9.79 3.09 0.27
CA GLY A 22 8.82 3.61 -0.69
C GLY A 22 7.39 3.28 -0.26
N ILE A 23 6.43 4.08 -0.72
CA ILE A 23 5.01 3.90 -0.45
C ILE A 23 4.26 3.71 -1.78
N ILE A 24 3.39 2.71 -1.82
CA ILE A 24 2.44 2.49 -2.91
C ILE A 24 1.04 2.74 -2.35
N GLU A 25 0.38 3.80 -2.79
CA GLU A 25 -1.02 4.06 -2.48
C GLU A 25 -1.94 3.24 -3.41
N ALA A 26 -2.92 2.56 -2.83
CA ALA A 26 -3.97 1.92 -3.57
C ALA A 26 -5.09 2.93 -3.86
N GLU A 27 -5.10 3.51 -5.06
CA GLU A 27 -6.17 4.45 -5.46
C GLU A 27 -7.49 3.74 -5.81
N SER A 28 -7.44 2.44 -6.08
CA SER A 28 -8.60 1.60 -6.40
C SER A 28 -8.44 0.20 -5.81
N ARG A 29 -9.53 -0.59 -5.79
CA ARG A 29 -9.48 -1.99 -5.36
C ARG A 29 -8.73 -2.81 -6.41
N GLY A 30 -7.77 -3.62 -5.97
CA GLY A 30 -7.00 -4.45 -6.88
C GLY A 30 -6.19 -5.54 -6.19
N GLU A 31 -5.78 -6.53 -6.97
CA GLU A 31 -4.79 -7.53 -6.58
C GLU A 31 -3.43 -7.09 -7.11
N LEU A 32 -2.43 -7.02 -6.24
CA LEU A 32 -1.04 -6.79 -6.63
C LEU A 32 -0.20 -8.04 -6.36
N ALA A 33 0.63 -8.38 -7.34
CA ALA A 33 1.60 -9.47 -7.27
C ALA A 33 3.02 -8.90 -7.24
N PHE A 34 3.77 -9.27 -6.22
CA PHE A 34 5.12 -8.77 -5.98
C PHE A 34 6.16 -9.87 -6.19
N HIS A 35 7.18 -9.52 -6.99
CA HIS A 35 8.35 -10.34 -7.30
C HIS A 35 9.60 -9.66 -6.74
N PHE A 36 9.73 -9.66 -5.42
CA PHE A 36 10.89 -9.12 -4.73
C PHE A 36 11.77 -10.25 -4.15
N PRO A 37 13.08 -10.00 -4.00
CA PRO A 37 13.94 -10.88 -3.23
C PRO A 37 13.55 -10.84 -1.73
N GLN A 38 13.98 -11.85 -0.97
CA GLN A 38 13.64 -11.98 0.46
C GLN A 38 14.19 -10.83 1.33
N THR A 39 15.16 -10.08 0.81
CA THR A 39 15.77 -8.93 1.50
C THR A 39 14.88 -7.69 1.52
N VAL A 40 13.84 -7.64 0.68
CA VAL A 40 12.86 -6.54 0.65
C VAL A 40 11.70 -6.89 1.57
N ARG A 41 11.34 -5.96 2.45
CA ARG A 41 10.21 -6.11 3.36
C ARG A 41 9.02 -5.32 2.83
N LEU A 42 7.87 -5.98 2.73
CA LEU A 42 6.60 -5.35 2.39
C LEU A 42 5.66 -5.41 3.59
N THR A 43 5.03 -4.28 3.91
CA THR A 43 3.95 -4.20 4.90
C THR A 43 2.77 -3.46 4.32
N ARG A 44 1.56 -3.86 4.73
CA ARG A 44 0.32 -3.18 4.34
C ARG A 44 -0.21 -2.39 5.51
N GLU A 45 -0.60 -1.17 5.24
CA GLU A 45 -1.35 -0.30 6.13
C GLU A 45 -2.75 -0.09 5.55
N LYS A 46 -3.78 -0.47 6.32
CA LYS A 46 -5.16 -0.35 5.85
C LYS A 46 -5.65 1.08 6.03
N GLU A 47 -6.36 1.59 5.03
CA GLU A 47 -6.99 2.92 5.07
C GLU A 47 -6.03 4.11 5.36
N ALA A 48 -4.73 3.94 5.14
CA ALA A 48 -3.69 4.95 5.37
C ALA A 48 -4.00 6.30 4.68
N PHE A 49 -4.54 6.24 3.46
CA PHE A 49 -4.89 7.41 2.63
C PHE A 49 -6.40 7.58 2.46
N LYS A 50 -7.21 7.01 3.36
CA LYS A 50 -8.66 7.18 3.31
C LYS A 50 -9.01 8.65 3.53
N LYS A 51 -9.36 9.34 2.44
CA LYS A 51 -9.91 10.69 2.52
C LYS A 51 -11.23 10.62 3.29
N SER A 52 -11.25 11.19 4.49
CA SER A 52 -12.49 11.43 5.23
C SER A 52 -13.31 12.42 4.42
N ILE A 53 -14.34 11.94 3.74
CA ILE A 53 -15.34 12.83 3.15
C ILE A 53 -16.17 13.32 4.33
N LEU A 54 -15.92 14.55 4.78
CA LEU A 54 -16.85 15.22 5.68
C LEU A 54 -18.18 15.37 4.92
N PRO A 55 -19.33 15.02 5.51
CA PRO A 55 -20.62 14.93 4.81
C PRO A 55 -21.11 16.22 4.13
N ASN A 56 -20.43 17.36 4.30
CA ASN A 56 -20.90 18.69 3.88
C ASN A 56 -19.99 19.43 2.87
N GLN A 57 -19.05 18.79 2.19
CA GLN A 57 -18.40 19.44 1.04
C GLN A 57 -19.30 19.27 -0.20
N LYS A 58 -20.23 20.22 -0.36
CA LYS A 58 -20.98 20.50 -1.60
C LYS A 58 -20.32 21.64 -2.36
#